data_AF-A0A2G6P8Q7-F1
#
_entry.id   AF-A0A2G6P8Q7-F1
#
_cell.length_a   1.000
_cell.length_b   1.000
_cell.length_c   1.000
_cell.angle_alpha   90.00
_cell.angle_beta   90.00
_cell.angle_gamma   90.00
#
_symmetry.space_group_name_H-M   'P 1'
#
loop_
_entity.id
_entity.type
_entity.pdbx_description
1 polymer ?
#
loop_
_entity_poly.entity_id
_entity_poly.type
_entity_poly.pdbx_seq_one_letter_code
_entity_poly.pdbx_strand_id
1 'polypeptide(L)'
;MKLKKELITLNANPTDKTQAMKDIVQLFVDADCTTADYLSGMLAREVQENTYLGNGVAIPHGTPEVRDCIKQTAIAVMQIPQGLEWGEDGELVHLAIGIAANS
;
A
#
# COMPACT_ATOMS: atom_id res chain seq x y z
N MET A 1 -0.36 10.30 -14.94
CA MET A 1 -0.69 10.25 -13.49
C MET A 1 0.09 11.34 -12.77
N LYS A 2 -0.52 12.03 -11.80
CA LYS A 2 0.16 12.99 -10.91
C LYS A 2 0.03 12.48 -9.48
N LEU A 3 1.08 12.61 -8.66
CA LEU A 3 0.98 12.30 -7.23
C LEU A 3 0.21 13.43 -6.54
N LYS A 4 -0.92 13.10 -5.91
CA LYS A 4 -1.76 14.07 -5.19
C LYS A 4 -1.34 14.13 -3.73
N LYS A 5 -1.44 15.31 -3.11
CA LYS A 5 -1.07 15.51 -1.69
C LYS A 5 -1.90 14.65 -0.74
N GLU A 6 -3.18 14.44 -1.04
CA GLU A 6 -4.09 13.59 -0.26
C GLU A 6 -3.67 12.11 -0.24
N LEU A 7 -2.81 11.68 -1.17
CA LEU A 7 -2.27 10.33 -1.25
C LEU A 7 -0.87 10.23 -0.64
N ILE A 8 -0.45 11.22 0.15
CA ILE A 8 0.85 11.23 0.83
C ILE A 8 0.64 11.32 2.34
N THR A 9 1.13 10.32 3.06
CA THR A 9 1.21 10.32 4.52
C THR A 9 2.66 10.37 4.95
N LEU A 10 3.04 11.40 5.69
CA LEU A 10 4.37 11.53 6.28
C LEU A 10 4.31 11.22 7.78
N ASN A 11 5.44 10.80 8.34
CA ASN A 11 5.55 10.45 9.76
C ASN A 11 4.49 9.43 10.23
N ALA A 12 4.14 8.47 9.37
CA ALA A 12 3.23 7.40 9.74
C ALA A 12 3.87 6.48 10.79
N ASN A 13 3.03 5.90 11.62
CA ASN A 13 3.43 4.95 12.66
C ASN A 13 2.41 3.80 12.77
N PRO A 14 2.21 3.01 11.69
CA PRO A 14 1.33 1.85 11.74
C PRO A 14 1.88 0.81 12.73
N THR A 15 0.98 0.08 13.38
CA THR A 15 1.37 -0.94 14.38
C THR A 15 1.96 -2.19 13.76
N ASP A 16 1.52 -2.53 12.55
CA ASP A 16 1.94 -3.71 11.80
C ASP A 16 1.69 -3.53 10.30
N LYS A 17 2.22 -4.47 9.50
CA LYS A 17 2.07 -4.49 8.04
C LYS A 17 0.61 -4.44 7.58
N THR A 18 -0.30 -5.11 8.30
CA THR A 18 -1.73 -5.13 7.96
C THR A 18 -2.37 -3.76 8.16
N GLN A 19 -2.02 -3.05 9.24
CA GLN A 19 -2.48 -1.70 9.48
C GLN A 19 -1.97 -0.72 8.41
N ALA A 20 -0.69 -0.83 8.01
CA ALA A 20 -0.14 0.00 6.94
C ALA A 20 -0.90 -0.19 5.61
N MET A 21 -1.25 -1.43 5.24
CA MET A 21 -2.04 -1.72 4.05
C MET A 21 -3.48 -1.19 4.16
N LYS A 22 -4.13 -1.32 5.32
CA LYS A 22 -5.46 -0.73 5.58
C LYS A 22 -5.44 0.79 5.39
N ASP A 23 -4.44 1.45 5.99
CA ASP A 23 -4.28 2.90 5.91
C ASP A 23 -4.04 3.34 4.45
N ILE A 24 -3.21 2.62 3.69
CA ILE A 24 -2.98 2.87 2.26
C ILE A 24 -4.28 2.74 1.45
N VAL A 25 -5.06 1.68 1.69
CA VAL A 25 -6.34 1.50 0.99
C VAL A 25 -7.34 2.58 1.38
N GLN A 26 -7.34 3.03 2.63
CA GLN A 26 -8.18 4.14 3.06
C GLN A 26 -7.84 5.43 2.29
N LEU A 27 -6.56 5.73 2.06
CA LEU A 27 -6.14 6.87 1.23
C LEU A 27 -6.71 6.76 -0.20
N PHE A 28 -6.70 5.55 -0.79
CA PHE A 28 -7.29 5.34 -2.10
C PHE A 28 -8.81 5.50 -2.11
N VAL A 29 -9.50 5.01 -1.10
CA VAL A 29 -10.95 5.14 -0.97
C VAL A 29 -11.36 6.59 -0.79
N ASP A 30 -10.67 7.33 0.09
CA ASP A 30 -10.93 8.74 0.37
C ASP A 30 -10.69 9.62 -0.87
N ALA A 31 -9.71 9.25 -1.70
CA ALA A 31 -9.41 9.92 -2.97
C ALA A 31 -10.23 9.41 -4.17
N ASP A 32 -11.25 8.57 -3.93
CA ASP A 32 -12.11 7.94 -4.95
C ASP A 32 -11.34 7.15 -6.03
N CYS A 33 -10.19 6.58 -5.66
CA CYS A 33 -9.34 5.78 -6.55
C CYS A 33 -9.74 4.29 -6.57
N THR A 34 -10.21 3.76 -5.44
CA THR A 34 -10.69 2.37 -5.31
C THR A 34 -11.96 2.27 -4.48
N THR A 35 -12.62 1.10 -4.49
CA THR A 35 -13.55 0.70 -3.42
C THR A 35 -12.78 0.12 -2.23
N ALA A 36 -13.45 -0.05 -1.09
CA ALA A 36 -12.84 -0.65 0.11
C ALA A 36 -12.46 -2.13 -0.07
N ASP A 37 -13.15 -2.83 -0.97
CA ASP A 37 -12.91 -4.25 -1.25
C ASP A 37 -11.50 -4.50 -1.84
N TYR A 38 -10.84 -3.46 -2.36
CA TYR A 38 -9.46 -3.54 -2.84
C TYR A 38 -8.47 -4.03 -1.78
N LEU A 39 -8.77 -3.79 -0.49
CA LEU A 39 -7.96 -4.29 0.62
C LEU A 39 -7.84 -5.82 0.60
N SER A 40 -8.91 -6.53 0.25
CA SER A 40 -8.89 -8.00 0.24
C SER A 40 -7.81 -8.55 -0.71
N GLY A 41 -7.70 -7.99 -1.91
CA GLY A 41 -6.67 -8.35 -2.86
C GLY A 41 -5.28 -7.88 -2.45
N MET A 42 -5.16 -6.71 -1.80
CA MET A 42 -3.86 -6.26 -1.31
C MET A 42 -3.30 -7.20 -0.23
N LEU A 43 -4.15 -7.61 0.72
CA LEU A 43 -3.80 -8.60 1.73
C LEU A 43 -3.48 -9.97 1.10
N ALA A 44 -4.28 -10.42 0.13
CA ALA A 44 -4.05 -11.69 -0.55
C ALA A 44 -2.71 -11.71 -1.31
N ARG A 45 -2.38 -10.60 -2.00
CA ARG A 45 -1.11 -10.46 -2.72
C ARG A 45 0.08 -10.59 -1.77
N GLU A 46 0.01 -9.90 -0.63
CA GLU A 46 1.06 -9.86 0.38
C GLU A 46 1.29 -11.22 1.07
N VAL A 47 0.27 -12.08 1.12
CA VAL A 47 0.39 -13.46 1.63
C VAL A 47 1.07 -14.39 0.61
N GLN A 48 0.81 -14.19 -0.68
CA GLN A 48 1.42 -15.03 -1.73
C GLN A 48 2.93 -14.80 -1.83
N GLU A 49 3.34 -13.54 -1.73
CA GLU A 49 4.73 -13.13 -1.75
C GLU A 49 4.79 -11.74 -1.12
N ASN A 50 5.79 -11.51 -0.27
CA ASN A 50 5.97 -10.19 0.31
C ASN A 50 6.21 -9.15 -0.81
N THR A 51 5.79 -7.90 -0.58
CA THR A 51 5.98 -6.81 -1.54
C THR A 51 7.21 -5.96 -1.26
N TYR A 52 8.14 -6.46 -0.44
CA TYR A 52 9.39 -5.77 -0.13
C TYR A 52 10.35 -5.83 -1.32
N LEU A 53 10.96 -4.70 -1.66
CA LEU A 53 11.87 -4.58 -2.81
C LEU A 53 13.34 -4.38 -2.41
N GLY A 54 13.66 -4.45 -1.12
CA GLY A 54 14.95 -4.03 -0.60
C GLY A 54 15.02 -2.52 -0.32
N ASN A 55 16.13 -2.11 0.30
CA ASN A 55 16.45 -0.71 0.61
C ASN A 55 15.35 0.05 1.37
N GLY A 56 14.57 -0.65 2.19
CA GLY A 56 13.50 -0.05 2.99
C GLY A 56 12.25 0.37 2.24
N VAL A 57 12.00 -0.20 1.05
CA VAL A 57 10.83 0.10 0.22
C VAL A 57 9.94 -1.14 0.06
N ALA A 58 8.63 -0.97 0.23
CA ALA A 58 7.63 -1.96 -0.17
C ALA A 58 6.60 -1.35 -1.13
N ILE A 59 6.00 -2.19 -1.98
CA ILE A 59 5.01 -1.79 -2.98
C ILE A 59 3.67 -2.56 -2.83
N PRO A 60 2.94 -2.43 -1.71
CA PRO A 60 1.68 -3.15 -1.53
C PRO A 60 0.67 -2.81 -2.63
N HIS A 61 0.11 -3.84 -3.26
CA HIS A 61 -0.84 -3.73 -4.37
C HIS A 61 -1.82 -4.89 -4.36
N GLY A 62 -3.00 -4.70 -4.96
CA GLY A 62 -4.02 -5.74 -5.08
C GLY A 62 -3.67 -6.83 -6.10
N THR A 63 -4.29 -7.99 -5.93
CA THR A 63 -4.27 -9.07 -6.95
C THR A 63 -5.15 -8.72 -8.17
N PRO A 64 -5.05 -9.48 -9.28
CA PRO A 64 -5.91 -9.27 -10.45
C PRO A 64 -7.42 -9.40 -10.17
N GLU A 65 -7.83 -10.22 -9.19
CA GLU A 65 -9.25 -10.48 -8.88
C GLU A 65 -9.98 -9.25 -8.33
N VAL A 66 -9.26 -8.29 -7.76
CA VAL A 66 -9.83 -7.03 -7.25
C VAL A 66 -9.65 -5.86 -8.22
N ARG A 67 -9.29 -6.13 -9.49
CA ARG A 67 -9.10 -5.08 -10.50
C ARG A 67 -10.35 -4.21 -10.69
N ASP A 68 -11.54 -4.81 -10.63
CA ASP A 68 -12.82 -4.09 -10.77
C ASP A 68 -13.09 -3.11 -9.61
N CYS A 69 -12.35 -3.22 -8.49
CA CYS A 69 -12.39 -2.26 -7.40
C CYS A 69 -11.68 -0.94 -7.75
N ILE A 70 -10.87 -0.91 -8.81
CA ILE A 70 -10.06 0.25 -9.19
C ILE A 70 -10.90 1.18 -10.08
N LYS A 71 -11.20 2.37 -9.56
CA LYS A 71 -11.88 3.45 -10.29
C LYS A 71 -10.90 4.30 -11.09
N GLN A 72 -9.71 4.55 -10.52
CA GLN A 72 -8.66 5.37 -11.12
C GLN A 72 -7.28 4.81 -10.76
N THR A 73 -6.36 4.75 -11.74
CA THR A 73 -4.96 4.42 -11.47
C THR A 73 -4.33 5.47 -10.55
N ALA A 74 -3.75 5.04 -9.44
CA ALA A 74 -3.19 5.90 -8.41
C ALA A 74 -1.99 5.25 -7.69
N ILE A 75 -1.18 6.11 -7.07
CA ILE A 75 -0.12 5.73 -6.13
C ILE A 75 -0.34 6.48 -4.82
N ALA A 76 -0.23 5.76 -3.71
CA ALA A 76 -0.17 6.33 -2.37
C ALA A 76 1.23 6.17 -1.80
N VAL A 77 1.74 7.17 -1.10
CA VAL A 77 3.07 7.16 -0.49
C VAL A 77 2.93 7.34 1.01
N MET A 78 3.42 6.36 1.77
CA MET A 78 3.46 6.39 3.22
C MET A 78 4.91 6.31 3.70
N GLN A 79 5.40 7.39 4.32
CA GLN A 79 6.70 7.40 4.99
C GLN A 79 6.54 6.93 6.42
N ILE A 80 7.36 5.96 6.83
CA ILE A 80 7.40 5.36 8.18
C ILE A 80 8.81 5.58 8.76
N PRO A 81 9.07 6.72 9.43
CA PRO A 81 10.42 7.07 9.85
C PRO A 81 11.07 6.04 10.78
N GLN A 82 10.28 5.41 11.66
CA GLN A 82 10.76 4.40 12.61
C GLN A 82 11.02 3.03 11.97
N GLY A 83 10.65 2.86 10.70
CA GLY A 83 10.63 1.56 10.05
C GLY A 83 9.45 0.70 10.52
N LEU A 84 9.00 -0.19 9.65
CA LEU A 84 8.00 -1.21 9.96
C LEU A 84 8.51 -2.55 9.43
N GLU A 85 8.52 -3.57 10.27
CA GLU A 85 8.83 -4.93 9.83
C GLU A 85 7.82 -5.38 8.76
N TRP A 86 8.32 -5.83 7.62
CA TRP A 86 7.49 -6.13 6.44
C TRP A 86 7.72 -7.53 5.87
N GLY A 87 8.99 -7.88 5.68
CA GLY A 87 9.45 -9.15 5.14
C GLY A 87 9.98 -10.09 6.23
N GLU A 88 10.94 -10.92 5.86
CA GLU A 88 11.60 -11.85 6.79
C GLU A 88 12.87 -11.20 7.38
N ASP A 89 13.50 -11.85 8.36
CA ASP A 89 14.81 -11.48 8.89
C ASP A 89 14.99 -9.99 9.31
N GLY A 90 13.92 -9.34 9.75
CA GLY A 90 13.96 -7.95 10.22
C GLY A 90 14.03 -6.89 9.11
N GLU A 91 13.56 -7.22 7.89
CA GLU A 91 13.42 -6.26 6.80
C GLU A 91 12.46 -5.12 7.16
N LEU A 92 13.04 -3.93 7.42
CA LEU A 92 12.30 -2.72 7.78
C LEU A 92 11.94 -1.90 6.55
N VAL A 93 10.66 -1.56 6.40
CA VAL A 93 10.14 -0.62 5.42
C VAL A 93 10.05 0.78 6.03
N HIS A 94 10.71 1.74 5.39
CA HIS A 94 10.60 3.17 5.70
C HIS A 94 9.72 3.92 4.70
N LEU A 95 9.44 3.32 3.55
CA LEU A 95 8.58 3.87 2.52
C LEU A 95 7.69 2.78 1.94
N ALA A 96 6.41 2.81 2.26
CA ALA A 96 5.41 1.97 1.61
C ALA A 96 4.74 2.76 0.48
N ILE A 97 4.81 2.23 -0.74
CA ILE A 97 4.23 2.84 -1.92
C ILE A 97 3.07 1.97 -2.39
N GLY A 98 1.85 2.32 -1.96
CA GLY A 98 0.64 1.67 -2.43
C GLY A 98 0.44 1.87 -3.92
N ILE A 99 0.07 0.83 -4.65
CA ILE A 99 -0.23 0.91 -6.09
C ILE A 99 -1.64 0.38 -6.34
N ALA A 100 -2.47 1.19 -6.99
CA ALA A 100 -3.73 0.78 -7.61
C ALA A 100 -3.63 1.03 -9.11
N ALA A 101 -3.52 -0.02 -9.93
CA ALA A 101 -3.35 0.08 -11.37
C ALA A 101 -4.26 -0.87 -12.15
N ASN A 102 -4.89 -0.34 -13.21
CA ASN A 102 -5.84 -1.08 -14.06
C ASN A 102 -5.25 -1.48 -15.44
N SER A 103 -3.92 -1.59 -15.55
CA SER A 103 -3.23 -2.04 -16.77
C SER A 103 -3.17 -3.56 -16.87
#